data_AF-A0AA87W9P4-F1
#
_entry.id   AF-A0AA87W9P4-F1
#
_cell.length_a   1.000
_cell.length_b   1.000
_cell.length_c   1.000
_cell.angle_alpha   90.00
_cell.angle_beta   90.00
_cell.angle_gamma   90.00
#
_symmetry.space_group_name_H-M   'P 1'
#
loop_
_entity.id
_entity.type
_entity.pdbx_description
1 polymer ?
#
loop_
_entity_poly.entity_id
_entity_poly.type
_entity_poly.pdbx_seq_one_letter_code
_entity_poly.pdbx_strand_id
1 'polypeptide(L)'
;MTIAPDISVKPHDASRRPLVVAALVIAAMTVLRIVYASAIELRTDEAYYWTWSKEAALSFLDHPPGIAWLIRFGTAIFGDTVLGVRFGGIVAMLVMQLLLADMVRRLTHDVRAIVVAVLMPEAALYYGLLMAKVAPDVAMIPFAVAMMWSLVRLAQSGDGRWWLAAGLFAGLSLLSKFTAIMFAPAVAAFLLVPDWRWRWLRSPYPYLAVLIAIAVFSPVLIWNAQHDWASFRFQGVRATANYGISLRTVGDYIGLQLGLVGFVMLPVVLSGLVLTAWRGTRSREPVAILLSTAVLVPFVYFFLKSFTLRVGDTWPMFMWPVGFAAAAVNLTMLPGEGWSARMIRSSIFWAETALVSGIAFVVIVFLYYAAAPWNLLGKMDPIGAEAGYEQVAARAQAALDETGATWIATTDYRTYAMMRWLFRGRVPVVEINERGRFQDFHDPGMDRIRGHVGLYVGRQPDDHSPLWETIPATRTPVGQVERRWRGVLIDTYTLDKLTGWTPQLSPPKDSPLFQWRVLAGQFEVRPLA
;
A
#
# COMPACT_ATOMS: atom_id res chain seq x y z
N MET A 1 24.48 53.76 -30.07
CA MET A 1 24.69 53.19 -28.72
C MET A 1 23.39 52.55 -28.28
N THR A 2 23.27 51.25 -28.51
CA THR A 2 22.12 50.42 -28.13
C THR A 2 22.46 49.74 -26.81
N ILE A 3 21.73 50.07 -25.75
CA ILE A 3 21.90 49.46 -24.43
C ILE A 3 21.20 48.09 -24.47
N ALA A 4 21.98 47.02 -24.33
CA ALA A 4 21.46 45.67 -24.20
C ALA A 4 20.74 45.50 -22.84
N PRO A 5 19.61 44.77 -22.77
CA PRO A 5 18.96 44.48 -21.50
C PRO A 5 19.81 43.50 -20.67
N ASP A 6 20.04 43.89 -19.42
CA ASP A 6 20.78 43.15 -18.40
C ASP A 6 20.06 41.83 -18.07
N ILE A 7 20.71 40.70 -18.40
CA ILE A 7 20.27 39.35 -18.08
C ILE A 7 20.91 38.96 -16.75
N SER A 8 20.47 39.57 -15.64
CA SER A 8 20.93 39.16 -14.30
C SER A 8 19.86 39.31 -13.21
N VAL A 9 18.60 38.95 -13.49
CA VAL A 9 17.61 38.81 -12.41
C VAL A 9 17.89 37.53 -11.62
N LYS A 10 18.61 37.66 -10.50
CA LYS A 10 18.68 36.62 -9.46
C LYS A 10 17.24 36.27 -9.00
N PRO A 11 16.89 34.99 -8.80
CA PRO A 11 15.58 34.63 -8.27
C PRO A 11 15.35 35.32 -6.92
N HIS A 12 14.33 36.16 -6.83
CA HIS A 12 13.95 36.92 -5.62
C HIS A 12 13.98 36.04 -4.35
N ASP A 13 14.66 36.50 -3.30
CA ASP A 13 14.75 35.86 -1.97
C ASP A 13 13.39 35.46 -1.36
N ALA A 14 12.31 36.16 -1.75
CA ALA A 14 10.94 35.89 -1.32
C ALA A 14 10.42 34.49 -1.74
N SER A 15 10.93 33.93 -2.84
CA SER A 15 10.54 32.58 -3.32
C SER A 15 11.34 31.46 -2.66
N ARG A 16 12.54 31.76 -2.15
CA ARG A 16 13.46 30.77 -1.55
C ARG A 16 13.04 30.36 -0.15
N ARG A 17 12.60 31.32 0.67
CA ARG A 17 12.17 31.08 2.05
C ARG A 17 11.09 29.98 2.19
N PRO A 18 9.97 29.99 1.44
CA PRO A 18 8.96 28.94 1.58
C PRO A 18 9.45 27.55 1.16
N LEU A 19 10.32 27.47 0.15
CA LEU A 19 10.94 26.20 -0.25
C LEU A 19 11.87 25.64 0.82
N VAL A 20 12.68 26.50 1.45
CA VAL A 20 13.57 26.09 2.55
C VAL A 20 12.75 25.58 3.73
N VAL A 21 11.68 26.29 4.12
CA VAL A 21 10.79 25.83 5.21
C VAL A 21 10.15 24.49 4.85
N ALA A 22 9.63 24.34 3.64
CA ALA A 22 9.04 23.07 3.20
C ALA A 22 10.07 21.93 3.21
N ALA A 23 11.29 22.17 2.73
CA ALA A 23 12.37 21.19 2.75
C ALA A 23 12.76 20.79 4.18
N LEU A 24 12.81 21.74 5.13
CA LEU A 24 13.06 21.45 6.54
C LEU A 24 11.94 20.62 7.17
N VAL A 25 10.68 20.92 6.86
CA VAL A 25 9.52 20.14 7.32
C VAL A 25 9.58 18.72 6.75
N ILE A 26 9.79 18.56 5.45
CA ILE A 26 9.91 17.24 4.79
C ILE A 26 11.10 16.47 5.38
N ALA A 27 12.23 17.12 5.63
CA ALA A 27 13.38 16.48 6.26
C ALA A 27 13.06 16.01 7.68
N ALA A 28 12.41 16.84 8.50
CA ALA A 28 11.96 16.47 9.84
C ALA A 28 10.97 15.29 9.80
N MET A 29 9.97 15.34 8.93
CA MET A 29 8.99 14.25 8.76
C MET A 29 9.63 12.96 8.24
N THR A 30 10.65 13.07 7.38
CA THR A 30 11.43 11.92 6.90
C THR A 30 12.23 11.30 8.04
N VAL A 31 12.85 12.11 8.92
CA VAL A 31 13.52 11.62 10.14
C VAL A 31 12.52 10.89 11.04
N LEU A 32 11.33 11.46 11.28
CA LEU A 32 10.28 10.78 12.04
C LEU A 32 9.89 9.43 11.42
N ARG A 33 9.73 9.37 10.10
CA ARG A 33 9.47 8.12 9.36
C ARG A 33 10.60 7.11 9.50
N ILE A 34 11.86 7.52 9.44
CA ILE A 34 13.02 6.63 9.64
C ILE A 34 13.03 6.07 11.07
N VAL A 35 12.81 6.92 12.07
CA VAL A 35 12.72 6.50 13.48
C VAL A 35 11.58 5.51 13.66
N TYR A 36 10.39 5.82 13.16
CA TYR A 36 9.23 4.93 13.22
C TYR A 36 9.49 3.60 12.51
N ALA A 37 10.07 3.64 11.31
CA ALA A 37 10.41 2.46 10.52
C ALA A 37 11.41 1.55 11.24
N SER A 38 12.29 2.13 12.06
CA SER A 38 13.36 1.40 12.77
C SER A 38 12.91 0.90 14.15
N ALA A 39 12.04 1.64 14.85
CA ALA A 39 11.69 1.38 16.24
C ALA A 39 10.51 0.41 16.42
N ILE A 40 9.60 0.32 15.43
CA ILE A 40 8.39 -0.50 15.56
C ILE A 40 8.61 -1.86 14.91
N GLU A 41 8.17 -2.95 15.56
CA GLU A 41 8.19 -4.30 14.99
C GLU A 41 7.54 -4.36 13.59
N LEU A 42 7.94 -5.34 12.78
CA LEU A 42 7.25 -5.58 11.51
C LEU A 42 5.81 -6.01 11.75
N ARG A 43 4.95 -5.52 10.86
CA ARG A 43 3.57 -5.97 10.75
C ARG A 43 3.53 -7.36 10.13
N THR A 44 2.46 -8.10 10.38
CA THR A 44 2.31 -9.46 9.87
C THR A 44 2.34 -9.50 8.34
N ASP A 45 1.70 -8.52 7.69
CA ASP A 45 1.77 -8.35 6.24
C ASP A 45 3.20 -8.06 5.75
N GLU A 46 3.97 -7.24 6.48
CA GLU A 46 5.35 -6.89 6.08
C GLU A 46 6.28 -8.09 6.18
N ALA A 47 6.15 -8.89 7.25
CA ALA A 47 6.86 -10.15 7.38
C ALA A 47 6.46 -11.15 6.27
N TYR A 48 5.20 -11.10 5.83
CA TYR A 48 4.70 -11.93 4.74
C TYR A 48 5.26 -11.51 3.39
N TYR A 49 5.29 -10.21 3.07
CA TYR A 49 5.94 -9.72 1.85
C TYR A 49 7.47 -9.84 1.91
N TRP A 50 8.07 -9.81 3.11
CA TRP A 50 9.48 -10.13 3.28
C TRP A 50 9.76 -11.59 2.92
N THR A 51 8.88 -12.52 3.30
CA THR A 51 8.98 -13.92 2.90
C THR A 51 9.00 -14.04 1.36
N TRP A 52 8.11 -13.33 0.67
CA TRP A 52 8.12 -13.28 -0.80
C TRP A 52 9.41 -12.72 -1.38
N SER A 53 10.02 -11.74 -0.70
CA SER A 53 11.30 -11.16 -1.13
C SER A 53 12.46 -12.16 -1.14
N LYS A 54 12.28 -13.35 -0.54
CA LYS A 54 13.25 -14.46 -0.55
C LYS A 54 13.02 -15.46 -1.68
N GLU A 55 11.90 -15.37 -2.39
CA GLU A 55 11.51 -16.31 -3.43
C GLU A 55 11.88 -15.80 -4.83
N ALA A 56 11.95 -16.70 -5.81
CA ALA A 56 12.21 -16.38 -7.22
C ALA A 56 10.93 -16.40 -8.09
N ALA A 57 9.76 -16.54 -7.47
CA ALA A 57 8.47 -16.61 -8.16
C ALA A 57 8.21 -15.33 -8.97
N LEU A 58 7.62 -15.50 -10.17
CA LEU A 58 7.28 -14.39 -11.07
C LEU A 58 6.11 -13.54 -10.55
N SER A 59 5.25 -14.11 -9.70
CA SER A 59 4.16 -13.43 -8.99
C SER A 59 3.74 -14.26 -7.77
N PHE A 60 2.87 -13.69 -6.94
CA PHE A 60 2.32 -14.36 -5.77
C PHE A 60 0.79 -14.39 -5.85
N LEU A 61 0.15 -15.26 -5.07
CA LEU A 61 -1.32 -15.42 -5.08
C LEU A 61 -2.02 -14.07 -4.84
N ASP A 62 -1.66 -13.37 -3.77
CA ASP A 62 -2.35 -12.16 -3.38
C ASP A 62 -2.00 -10.95 -4.25
N HIS A 63 -0.72 -10.77 -4.58
CA HIS A 63 -0.24 -9.57 -5.26
C HIS A 63 0.91 -9.83 -6.25
N PRO A 64 1.08 -8.95 -7.24
CA PRO A 64 2.25 -8.90 -8.11
C PRO A 64 3.59 -8.76 -7.34
N PRO A 65 4.75 -9.03 -7.97
CA PRO A 65 6.03 -9.14 -7.27
C PRO A 65 6.66 -7.80 -6.85
N GLY A 66 6.14 -6.65 -7.31
CA GLY A 66 6.79 -5.35 -7.10
C GLY A 66 7.07 -5.01 -5.63
N ILE A 67 6.21 -5.44 -4.70
CA ILE A 67 6.44 -5.25 -3.26
C ILE A 67 7.62 -6.09 -2.74
N ALA A 68 7.74 -7.32 -3.22
CA ALA A 68 8.83 -8.22 -2.85
C ALA A 68 10.18 -7.68 -3.36
N TRP A 69 10.20 -7.10 -4.56
CA TRP A 69 11.39 -6.45 -5.12
C TRP A 69 11.77 -5.18 -4.36
N LEU A 70 10.79 -4.37 -3.95
CA LEU A 70 11.03 -3.18 -3.15
C LEU A 70 11.65 -3.54 -1.78
N ILE A 71 11.16 -4.60 -1.14
CA ILE A 71 11.74 -5.13 0.11
C ILE A 71 13.14 -5.71 -0.13
N ARG A 72 13.35 -6.44 -1.22
CA ARG A 72 14.67 -6.97 -1.58
C ARG A 72 15.70 -5.86 -1.79
N PHE A 73 15.30 -4.75 -2.43
CA PHE A 73 16.15 -3.58 -2.60
C PHE A 73 16.62 -3.02 -1.24
N GLY A 74 15.71 -2.84 -0.28
CA GLY A 74 16.09 -2.30 1.02
C GLY A 74 16.91 -3.27 1.87
N THR A 75 16.55 -4.56 1.85
CA THR A 75 17.29 -5.61 2.60
C THR A 75 18.66 -5.92 2.00
N ALA A 76 18.88 -5.64 0.71
CA ALA A 76 20.22 -5.71 0.11
C ALA A 76 21.18 -4.63 0.65
N ILE A 77 20.65 -3.50 1.15
CA ILE A 77 21.44 -2.39 1.69
C ILE A 77 21.62 -2.50 3.21
N PHE A 78 20.54 -2.79 3.94
CA PHE A 78 20.52 -2.77 5.41
C PHE A 78 20.33 -4.16 6.05
N GLY A 79 20.42 -5.23 5.25
CA GLY A 79 20.17 -6.61 5.69
C GLY A 79 18.70 -6.88 6.04
N ASP A 80 18.43 -8.07 6.59
CA ASP A 80 17.12 -8.46 7.12
C ASP A 80 16.82 -7.79 8.46
N THR A 81 16.80 -6.45 8.44
CA THR A 81 16.41 -5.58 9.54
C THR A 81 15.05 -4.97 9.28
N VAL A 82 14.36 -4.49 10.33
CA VAL A 82 13.07 -3.81 10.18
C VAL A 82 13.20 -2.60 9.24
N LEU A 83 14.28 -1.82 9.40
CA LEU A 83 14.60 -0.70 8.50
C LEU A 83 14.87 -1.18 7.07
N GLY A 84 15.63 -2.26 6.88
CA GLY A 84 15.89 -2.83 5.56
C GLY A 84 14.62 -3.21 4.81
N VAL A 85 13.63 -3.81 5.47
CA VAL A 85 12.32 -4.11 4.86
C VAL A 85 11.56 -2.84 4.48
N ARG A 86 11.68 -1.78 5.28
CA ARG A 86 10.91 -0.54 5.12
C ARG A 86 11.58 0.53 4.26
N PHE A 87 12.89 0.43 4.02
CA PHE A 87 13.69 1.48 3.39
C PHE A 87 13.22 1.85 1.99
N GLY A 88 12.84 0.85 1.19
CA GLY A 88 12.30 1.09 -0.16
C GLY A 88 11.05 1.97 -0.14
N GLY A 89 10.21 1.89 0.90
CA GLY A 89 9.05 2.76 1.06
C GLY A 89 9.40 4.22 1.32
N ILE A 90 10.47 4.48 2.06
CA ILE A 90 10.98 5.83 2.32
C ILE A 90 11.47 6.47 1.02
N VAL A 91 12.19 5.70 0.19
CA VAL A 91 12.63 6.14 -1.15
C VAL A 91 11.45 6.36 -2.08
N ALA A 92 10.47 5.45 -2.09
CA ALA A 92 9.25 5.57 -2.90
C ALA A 92 8.48 6.88 -2.60
N MET A 93 8.42 7.28 -1.33
CA MET A 93 7.80 8.54 -0.93
C MET A 93 8.56 9.76 -1.46
N LEU A 94 9.89 9.76 -1.39
CA LEU A 94 10.72 10.83 -1.96
C LEU A 94 10.49 10.95 -3.48
N VAL A 95 10.52 9.83 -4.20
CA VAL A 95 10.27 9.81 -5.66
C VAL A 95 8.88 10.35 -5.99
N MET A 96 7.85 9.92 -5.27
CA MET A 96 6.49 10.42 -5.44
C MET A 96 6.41 11.93 -5.22
N GLN A 97 7.02 12.48 -4.16
CA GLN A 97 7.02 13.92 -3.88
C GLN A 97 7.76 14.73 -4.94
N LEU A 98 8.89 14.25 -5.45
CA LEU A 98 9.64 14.93 -6.52
C LEU A 98 8.83 15.00 -7.81
N LEU A 99 8.15 13.92 -8.18
CA LEU A 99 7.25 13.88 -9.34
C LEU A 99 6.05 14.82 -9.15
N LEU A 100 5.49 14.84 -7.94
CA LEU A 100 4.37 15.71 -7.58
C LEU A 100 4.76 17.19 -7.65
N ALA A 101 5.94 17.54 -7.12
CA ALA A 101 6.51 18.87 -7.17
C ALA A 101 6.72 19.34 -8.62
N ASP A 102 7.30 18.49 -9.48
CA ASP A 102 7.53 18.82 -10.88
C ASP A 102 6.22 18.95 -11.66
N MET A 103 5.23 18.08 -11.39
CA MET A 103 3.91 18.14 -12.00
C MET A 103 3.21 19.45 -11.67
N VAL A 104 3.16 19.85 -10.40
CA VAL A 104 2.51 21.10 -9.97
C VAL A 104 3.29 22.33 -10.45
N ARG A 105 4.63 22.32 -10.36
CA ARG A 105 5.49 23.39 -10.89
C ARG A 105 5.19 23.69 -12.35
N ARG A 106 5.00 22.65 -13.15
CA ARG A 106 4.70 22.75 -14.58
C ARG A 106 3.32 23.31 -14.86
N LEU A 107 2.34 23.00 -14.01
CA LEU A 107 0.96 23.43 -14.21
C LEU A 107 0.71 24.86 -13.74
N THR A 108 1.43 25.32 -12.70
CA THR A 108 1.15 26.61 -12.06
C THR A 108 2.27 27.63 -12.21
N HIS A 109 3.52 27.18 -12.36
CA HIS A 109 4.73 28.02 -12.25
C HIS A 109 4.81 28.82 -10.92
N ASP A 110 4.06 28.39 -9.90
CA ASP A 110 3.96 29.07 -8.60
C ASP A 110 4.59 28.21 -7.50
N VAL A 111 5.59 28.80 -6.82
CA VAL A 111 6.31 28.15 -5.73
C VAL A 111 5.41 27.76 -4.56
N ARG A 112 4.34 28.52 -4.29
CA ARG A 112 3.41 28.25 -3.20
C ARG A 112 2.60 26.99 -3.47
N ALA A 113 2.14 26.79 -4.71
CA ALA A 113 1.46 25.56 -5.10
C ALA A 113 2.37 24.34 -4.99
N ILE A 114 3.65 24.48 -5.39
CA ILE A 114 4.63 23.40 -5.23
C ILE A 114 4.77 23.02 -3.75
N VAL A 115 4.97 24.01 -2.87
CA VAL A 115 5.09 23.82 -1.42
C VAL A 115 3.86 23.14 -0.85
N VAL A 116 2.65 23.61 -1.19
CA VAL A 116 1.41 22.99 -0.72
C VAL A 116 1.30 21.54 -1.20
N ALA A 117 1.60 21.28 -2.48
CA ALA A 117 1.50 19.94 -3.05
C ALA A 117 2.42 18.93 -2.36
N VAL A 118 3.65 19.31 -1.99
CA VAL A 118 4.59 18.40 -1.31
C VAL A 118 4.33 18.27 0.18
N LEU A 119 3.73 19.28 0.83
CA LEU A 119 3.37 19.23 2.25
C LEU A 119 2.04 18.50 2.50
N MET A 120 1.12 18.44 1.53
CA MET A 120 -0.15 17.71 1.69
C MET A 120 0.06 16.21 2.00
N PRO A 121 0.96 15.46 1.31
CA PRO A 121 1.33 14.11 1.73
C PRO A 121 1.87 14.05 3.17
N GLU A 122 2.74 14.98 3.59
CA GLU A 122 3.26 14.99 4.97
C GLU A 122 2.16 15.19 6.02
N ALA A 123 1.12 15.94 5.68
CA ALA A 123 -0.03 16.21 6.54
C ALA A 123 -1.06 15.07 6.56
N ALA A 124 -0.99 14.13 5.62
CA ALA A 124 -1.90 12.98 5.55
C ALA A 124 -1.25 11.77 6.23
N LEU A 125 -1.87 11.24 7.29
CA LEU A 125 -1.30 10.18 8.15
C LEU A 125 -0.75 8.98 7.35
N TYR A 126 -1.47 8.57 6.30
CA TYR A 126 -1.04 7.46 5.48
C TYR A 126 0.34 7.69 4.85
N TYR A 127 0.59 8.87 4.27
CA TYR A 127 1.86 9.16 3.61
C TYR A 127 2.90 9.66 4.61
N GLY A 128 2.54 10.66 5.43
CA GLY A 128 3.43 11.32 6.38
C GLY A 128 4.07 10.39 7.40
N LEU A 129 3.45 9.24 7.70
CA LEU A 129 3.98 8.24 8.63
C LEU A 129 3.80 6.80 8.15
N LEU A 130 2.58 6.38 7.79
CA LEU A 130 2.27 4.96 7.61
C LEU A 130 2.76 4.35 6.28
N MET A 131 3.25 5.14 5.33
CA MET A 131 3.93 4.66 4.13
C MET A 131 5.31 4.08 4.47
N ALA A 132 5.78 4.28 5.71
CA ALA A 132 6.85 3.49 6.32
C ALA A 132 6.44 2.02 6.54
N LYS A 133 5.15 1.69 6.69
CA LYS A 133 4.65 0.31 6.60
C LYS A 133 4.68 -0.10 5.14
N VAL A 134 5.56 -1.03 4.77
CA VAL A 134 5.73 -1.42 3.36
C VAL A 134 4.63 -2.41 2.95
N ALA A 135 3.70 -1.91 2.14
CA ALA A 135 2.59 -2.64 1.54
C ALA A 135 2.60 -2.48 0.01
N PRO A 136 1.86 -3.29 -0.77
CA PRO A 136 1.87 -3.23 -2.23
C PRO A 136 1.55 -1.84 -2.81
N ASP A 137 0.74 -1.05 -2.10
CA ASP A 137 0.45 0.35 -2.46
C ASP A 137 1.71 1.23 -2.47
N VAL A 138 2.62 1.01 -1.54
CA VAL A 138 3.86 1.79 -1.40
C VAL A 138 4.76 1.62 -2.62
N ALA A 139 4.83 0.40 -3.17
CA ALA A 139 5.54 0.14 -4.43
C ALA A 139 4.80 0.73 -5.65
N MET A 140 3.47 0.68 -5.66
CA MET A 140 2.64 1.16 -6.77
C MET A 140 2.64 2.68 -6.92
N ILE A 141 2.47 3.42 -5.81
CA ILE A 141 2.24 4.88 -5.79
C ILE A 141 3.25 5.70 -6.63
N PRO A 142 4.59 5.54 -6.50
CA PRO A 142 5.53 6.34 -7.30
C PRO A 142 5.37 6.11 -8.81
N PHE A 143 5.08 4.87 -9.23
CA PHE A 143 4.85 4.55 -10.64
C PHE A 143 3.50 5.08 -11.14
N ALA A 144 2.44 5.01 -10.32
CA ALA A 144 1.17 5.64 -10.64
C ALA A 144 1.30 7.16 -10.83
N VAL A 145 2.04 7.84 -9.95
CA VAL A 145 2.30 9.28 -10.09
C VAL A 145 3.20 9.58 -11.29
N ALA A 146 4.20 8.74 -11.59
CA ALA A 146 5.04 8.87 -12.78
C ALA A 146 4.25 8.71 -14.09
N MET A 147 3.23 7.84 -14.10
CA MET A 147 2.29 7.72 -15.23
C MET A 147 1.51 9.03 -15.42
N MET A 148 0.92 9.59 -14.36
CA MET A 148 0.20 10.87 -14.44
C MET A 148 1.12 12.02 -14.86
N TRP A 149 2.31 12.08 -14.27
CA TRP A 149 3.34 13.06 -14.63
C TRP A 149 3.71 12.97 -16.12
N SER A 150 3.86 11.76 -16.67
CA SER A 150 4.14 11.55 -18.09
C SER A 150 3.00 12.08 -18.98
N LEU A 151 1.74 11.85 -18.59
CA LEU A 151 0.58 12.38 -19.34
C LEU A 151 0.45 13.91 -19.21
N VAL A 152 0.87 14.51 -18.10
CA VAL A 152 1.00 15.97 -17.99
C VAL A 152 2.10 16.48 -18.91
N ARG A 153 3.26 15.80 -18.99
CA ARG A 153 4.34 16.15 -19.92
C ARG A 153 3.89 16.06 -21.38
N LEU A 154 3.11 15.03 -21.72
CA LEU A 154 2.47 14.89 -23.03
C LEU A 154 1.58 16.10 -23.35
N ALA A 155 0.72 16.49 -22.41
CA ALA A 155 -0.20 17.61 -22.60
C ALA A 155 0.53 18.94 -22.87
N GLN A 156 1.65 19.17 -22.19
CA GLN A 156 2.42 20.40 -22.33
C GLN A 156 3.30 20.45 -23.57
N SER A 157 3.91 19.33 -23.95
CA SER A 157 4.90 19.29 -25.03
C SER A 157 4.31 18.86 -26.38
N GLY A 158 3.18 18.14 -26.37
CA GLY A 158 2.64 17.48 -27.55
C GLY A 158 3.50 16.33 -28.09
N ASP A 159 4.59 15.95 -27.40
CA ASP A 159 5.48 14.86 -27.81
C ASP A 159 4.87 13.50 -27.45
N GLY A 160 4.54 12.71 -28.47
CA GLY A 160 3.91 11.41 -28.32
C GLY A 160 4.74 10.38 -27.56
N ARG A 161 6.07 10.56 -27.44
CA ARG A 161 6.94 9.65 -26.68
C ARG A 161 6.56 9.56 -25.20
N TRP A 162 5.91 10.59 -24.65
CA TRP A 162 5.39 10.55 -23.29
C TRP A 162 4.30 9.50 -23.06
N TRP A 163 3.59 9.05 -24.11
CA TRP A 163 2.74 7.87 -24.00
C TRP A 163 3.54 6.61 -23.68
N LEU A 164 4.73 6.43 -24.27
CA LEU A 164 5.57 5.25 -24.02
C LEU A 164 6.04 5.23 -22.57
N ALA A 165 6.44 6.40 -22.02
CA ALA A 165 6.76 6.55 -20.61
C ALA A 165 5.53 6.26 -19.72
N ALA A 166 4.35 6.76 -20.08
CA ALA A 166 3.12 6.46 -19.36
C ALA A 166 2.80 4.95 -19.37
N GLY A 167 3.00 4.26 -20.50
CA GLY A 167 2.84 2.81 -20.64
C GLY A 167 3.81 2.01 -19.77
N LEU A 168 5.09 2.40 -19.75
CA LEU A 168 6.10 1.81 -18.88
C LEU A 168 5.70 1.92 -17.40
N PHE A 169 5.33 3.13 -16.96
CA PHE A 169 4.94 3.35 -15.56
C PHE A 169 3.59 2.71 -15.22
N ALA A 170 2.65 2.61 -16.16
CA ALA A 170 1.42 1.84 -16.00
C ALA A 170 1.73 0.35 -15.76
N GLY A 171 2.63 -0.23 -16.57
CA GLY A 171 3.10 -1.60 -16.41
C GLY A 171 3.76 -1.85 -15.06
N LEU A 172 4.68 -0.97 -14.63
CA LEU A 172 5.35 -1.05 -13.32
C LEU A 172 4.37 -0.87 -12.14
N SER A 173 3.37 -0.02 -12.30
CA SER A 173 2.30 0.18 -11.32
C SER A 173 1.45 -1.08 -11.18
N LEU A 174 1.04 -1.71 -12.30
CA LEU A 174 0.32 -2.99 -12.30
C LEU A 174 1.17 -4.14 -11.77
N LEU A 175 2.48 -4.14 -12.05
CA LEU A 175 3.46 -5.08 -11.52
C LEU A 175 3.69 -4.92 -10.01
N SER A 176 3.19 -3.83 -9.41
CA SER A 176 3.20 -3.59 -7.96
C SER A 176 1.86 -3.93 -7.31
N LYS A 177 0.74 -3.52 -7.92
CA LYS A 177 -0.61 -3.83 -7.42
C LYS A 177 -1.67 -3.73 -8.52
N PHE A 178 -2.55 -4.74 -8.60
CA PHE A 178 -3.60 -4.83 -9.62
C PHE A 178 -4.56 -3.63 -9.64
N THR A 179 -4.79 -2.98 -8.50
CA THR A 179 -5.71 -1.83 -8.38
C THR A 179 -5.29 -0.62 -9.22
N ALA A 180 -4.03 -0.57 -9.70
CA ALA A 180 -3.58 0.46 -10.64
C ALA A 180 -4.45 0.55 -11.91
N ILE A 181 -5.11 -0.56 -12.31
CA ILE A 181 -6.01 -0.58 -13.48
C ILE A 181 -7.18 0.41 -13.33
N MET A 182 -7.53 0.81 -12.10
CA MET A 182 -8.59 1.78 -11.84
C MET A 182 -8.28 3.20 -12.35
N PHE A 183 -7.05 3.47 -12.80
CA PHE A 183 -6.71 4.69 -13.53
C PHE A 183 -7.03 4.63 -15.02
N ALA A 184 -7.32 3.47 -15.60
CA ALA A 184 -7.62 3.32 -17.03
C ALA A 184 -8.79 4.24 -17.49
N PRO A 185 -9.90 4.40 -16.74
CA PRO A 185 -10.94 5.36 -17.10
C PRO A 185 -10.44 6.81 -17.19
N ALA A 186 -9.49 7.20 -16.34
CA ALA A 186 -8.92 8.55 -16.36
C ALA A 186 -8.02 8.77 -17.59
N VAL A 187 -7.19 7.77 -17.93
CA VAL A 187 -6.36 7.80 -19.15
C VAL A 187 -7.24 7.81 -20.40
N ALA A 188 -8.33 7.04 -20.41
CA ALA A 188 -9.31 7.04 -21.51
C ALA A 188 -10.02 8.40 -21.62
N ALA A 189 -10.49 8.98 -20.52
CA ALA A 189 -11.12 10.29 -20.52
C ALA A 189 -10.17 11.40 -21.04
N PHE A 190 -8.90 11.34 -20.64
CA PHE A 190 -7.84 12.21 -21.13
C PHE A 190 -7.56 12.03 -22.64
N LEU A 191 -7.49 10.79 -23.12
CA LEU A 191 -7.31 10.47 -24.55
C LEU A 191 -8.50 10.97 -25.38
N LEU A 192 -9.72 10.85 -24.87
CA LEU A 192 -10.98 11.07 -25.60
C LEU A 192 -11.48 12.52 -25.59
N VAL A 193 -10.70 13.46 -25.04
CA VAL A 193 -11.03 14.89 -25.08
C VAL A 193 -11.26 15.34 -26.54
N PRO A 194 -12.42 15.95 -26.87
CA PRO A 194 -12.80 16.24 -28.25
C PRO A 194 -11.75 16.99 -29.07
N ASP A 195 -11.05 17.93 -28.44
CA ASP A 195 -10.17 18.87 -29.11
C ASP A 195 -8.86 18.22 -29.60
N TRP A 196 -8.46 17.07 -29.03
CA TRP A 196 -7.25 16.36 -29.46
C TRP A 196 -7.39 14.84 -29.63
N ARG A 197 -8.58 14.26 -29.41
CA ARG A 197 -8.77 12.81 -29.44
C ARG A 197 -8.33 12.18 -30.75
N TRP A 198 -8.63 12.81 -31.89
CA TRP A 198 -8.28 12.24 -33.19
C TRP A 198 -6.79 12.31 -33.49
N ARG A 199 -6.05 13.26 -32.89
CA ARG A 199 -4.59 13.29 -32.95
C ARG A 199 -4.00 12.04 -32.32
N TRP A 200 -4.52 11.63 -31.15
CA TRP A 200 -3.98 10.50 -30.40
C TRP A 200 -4.56 9.15 -30.83
N LEU A 201 -5.84 9.07 -31.17
CA LEU A 201 -6.47 7.84 -31.68
C LEU A 201 -5.91 7.40 -33.05
N ARG A 202 -5.40 8.34 -33.86
CA ARG A 202 -4.72 8.00 -35.13
C ARG A 202 -3.21 7.81 -34.96
N SER A 203 -2.68 8.12 -33.79
CA SER A 203 -1.26 7.99 -33.48
C SER A 203 -0.96 6.58 -32.97
N PRO A 204 0.20 5.99 -33.32
CA PRO A 204 0.57 4.68 -32.80
C PRO A 204 0.92 4.72 -31.29
N TYR A 205 1.26 5.89 -30.75
CA TYR A 205 1.86 6.04 -29.43
C TYR A 205 1.00 5.51 -28.26
N PRO A 206 -0.31 5.79 -28.15
CA PRO A 206 -1.14 5.22 -27.08
C PRO A 206 -1.24 3.69 -27.14
N TYR A 207 -1.28 3.11 -28.35
CA TYR A 207 -1.33 1.66 -28.54
C TYR A 207 0.00 1.00 -28.16
N LEU A 208 1.13 1.60 -28.56
CA LEU A 208 2.46 1.17 -28.13
C LEU A 208 2.61 1.27 -26.61
N ALA A 209 2.03 2.28 -25.96
CA ALA A 209 2.01 2.39 -24.50
C ALA A 209 1.29 1.20 -23.84
N VAL A 210 0.14 0.77 -24.38
CA VAL A 210 -0.57 -0.43 -23.90
C VAL A 210 0.28 -1.68 -24.09
N LEU A 211 0.93 -1.84 -25.24
CA LEU A 211 1.83 -2.98 -25.50
C LEU A 211 3.02 -3.00 -24.53
N ILE A 212 3.62 -1.84 -24.23
CA ILE A 212 4.69 -1.71 -23.23
C ILE A 212 4.17 -2.10 -21.84
N ALA A 213 2.99 -1.60 -21.44
CA ALA A 213 2.40 -1.92 -20.15
C ALA A 213 2.17 -3.44 -20.00
N ILE A 214 1.63 -4.10 -21.03
CA ILE A 214 1.44 -5.56 -21.07
C ILE A 214 2.79 -6.29 -21.02
N ALA A 215 3.79 -5.83 -21.78
CA ALA A 215 5.10 -6.46 -21.80
C ALA A 215 5.80 -6.40 -20.43
N VAL A 216 5.70 -5.27 -19.74
CA VAL A 216 6.24 -5.09 -18.37
C VAL A 216 5.46 -5.90 -17.35
N PHE A 217 4.14 -6.01 -17.51
CA PHE A 217 3.26 -6.80 -16.63
C PHE A 217 3.28 -8.31 -16.97
N SER A 218 3.96 -8.71 -18.05
CA SER A 218 3.95 -10.08 -18.57
C SER A 218 4.41 -11.16 -17.58
N PRO A 219 5.35 -10.94 -16.63
CA PRO A 219 5.69 -11.95 -15.63
C PRO A 219 4.49 -12.42 -14.81
N VAL A 220 3.57 -11.51 -14.48
CA VAL A 220 2.35 -11.81 -13.71
C VAL A 220 1.36 -12.61 -14.55
N LEU A 221 1.25 -12.27 -15.84
CA LEU A 221 0.40 -13.00 -16.80
C LEU A 221 0.91 -14.43 -17.02
N ILE A 222 2.22 -14.60 -17.20
CA ILE A 222 2.87 -15.91 -17.37
C ILE A 222 2.66 -16.76 -16.12
N TRP A 223 2.95 -16.20 -14.94
CA TRP A 223 2.75 -16.92 -13.68
C TRP A 223 1.31 -17.36 -13.48
N ASN A 224 0.34 -16.46 -13.74
CA ASN A 224 -1.06 -16.81 -13.61
C ASN A 224 -1.49 -17.87 -14.63
N ALA A 225 -1.02 -17.80 -15.88
CA ALA A 225 -1.33 -18.82 -16.89
C ALA A 225 -0.80 -20.21 -16.48
N GLN A 226 0.34 -20.27 -15.78
CA GLN A 226 0.91 -21.52 -15.24
C GLN A 226 0.17 -22.04 -13.99
N HIS A 227 -0.57 -21.18 -13.29
CA HIS A 227 -1.22 -21.48 -12.01
C HIS A 227 -2.76 -21.30 -12.06
N ASP A 228 -3.41 -21.70 -13.15
CA ASP A 228 -4.87 -21.64 -13.34
C ASP A 228 -5.52 -20.27 -13.08
N TRP A 229 -4.78 -19.20 -13.37
CA TRP A 229 -5.18 -17.82 -13.12
C TRP A 229 -5.48 -17.53 -11.64
N ALA A 230 -4.73 -18.16 -10.74
CA ALA A 230 -4.95 -18.14 -9.29
C ALA A 230 -5.11 -16.73 -8.71
N SER A 231 -4.20 -15.79 -9.01
CA SER A 231 -4.26 -14.43 -8.45
C SER A 231 -5.49 -13.67 -8.96
N PHE A 232 -5.82 -13.79 -10.25
CA PHE A 232 -7.00 -13.09 -10.78
C PHE A 232 -8.31 -13.68 -10.26
N ARG A 233 -8.40 -15.01 -10.07
CA ARG A 233 -9.54 -15.64 -9.39
C ARG A 233 -9.64 -15.15 -7.95
N PHE A 234 -8.51 -15.09 -7.24
CA PHE A 234 -8.44 -14.57 -5.87
C PHE A 234 -8.95 -13.12 -5.77
N GLN A 235 -8.48 -12.24 -6.66
CA GLN A 235 -8.95 -10.85 -6.69
C GLN A 235 -10.41 -10.72 -7.15
N GLY A 236 -10.83 -11.55 -8.11
CA GLY A 236 -12.20 -11.58 -8.63
C GLY A 236 -13.22 -11.90 -7.54
N VAL A 237 -13.01 -12.98 -6.79
CA VAL A 237 -13.89 -13.37 -5.67
C VAL A 237 -14.01 -12.24 -4.64
N ARG A 238 -12.89 -11.56 -4.31
CA ARG A 238 -12.90 -10.44 -3.37
C ARG A 238 -13.64 -9.22 -3.90
N ALA A 239 -13.49 -8.92 -5.19
CA ALA A 239 -14.16 -7.79 -5.83
C ALA A 239 -15.67 -8.00 -5.96
N THR A 240 -16.11 -9.24 -6.19
CA THR A 240 -17.53 -9.61 -6.32
C THR A 240 -18.19 -9.96 -4.99
N ALA A 241 -17.44 -10.11 -3.90
CA ALA A 241 -17.99 -10.33 -2.58
C ALA A 241 -19.02 -9.25 -2.23
N ASN A 242 -20.15 -9.72 -1.70
CA ASN A 242 -21.29 -8.90 -1.29
C ASN A 242 -21.92 -9.54 -0.06
N TYR A 243 -21.87 -8.82 1.07
CA TYR A 243 -22.38 -9.29 2.37
C TYR A 243 -23.71 -8.60 2.76
N GLY A 244 -24.44 -8.07 1.77
CA GLY A 244 -25.62 -7.25 2.00
C GLY A 244 -25.27 -5.79 2.31
N ILE A 245 -26.30 -4.93 2.28
CA ILE A 245 -26.12 -3.49 2.50
C ILE A 245 -25.85 -3.23 3.99
N SER A 246 -24.77 -2.52 4.31
CA SER A 246 -24.39 -2.14 5.66
C SER A 246 -23.92 -0.69 5.73
N LEU A 247 -24.61 0.14 6.52
CA LEU A 247 -24.17 1.51 6.78
C LEU A 247 -22.93 1.57 7.69
N ARG A 248 -22.68 0.51 8.48
CA ARG A 248 -21.47 0.40 9.30
C ARG A 248 -20.22 0.40 8.42
N THR A 249 -20.21 -0.39 7.35
CA THR A 249 -19.05 -0.47 6.44
C THR A 249 -18.84 0.80 5.62
N VAL A 250 -19.91 1.56 5.35
CA VAL A 250 -19.82 2.92 4.80
C VAL A 250 -19.18 3.87 5.81
N GLY A 251 -19.62 3.82 7.07
CA GLY A 251 -19.03 4.56 8.18
C GLY A 251 -17.54 4.24 8.37
N ASP A 252 -17.18 2.96 8.32
CA ASP A 252 -15.79 2.50 8.37
C ASP A 252 -14.98 3.08 7.21
N TYR A 253 -15.49 3.06 5.98
CA TYR A 253 -14.79 3.63 4.82
C TYR A 253 -14.57 5.14 4.96
N ILE A 254 -15.61 5.90 5.33
CA ILE A 254 -15.50 7.36 5.52
C ILE A 254 -14.54 7.67 6.67
N GLY A 255 -14.67 6.96 7.80
CA GLY A 255 -13.78 7.09 8.95
C GLY A 255 -12.32 6.80 8.60
N LEU A 256 -12.07 5.76 7.79
CA LEU A 256 -10.74 5.44 7.27
C LEU A 256 -10.20 6.56 6.37
N GLN A 257 -11.01 7.13 5.47
CA GLN A 257 -10.54 8.26 4.63
C GLN A 257 -10.23 9.49 5.49
N LEU A 258 -11.07 9.82 6.47
CA LEU A 258 -10.84 10.94 7.39
C LEU A 258 -9.60 10.72 8.26
N GLY A 259 -9.37 9.50 8.74
CA GLY A 259 -8.21 9.15 9.58
C GLY A 259 -6.89 9.09 8.80
N LEU A 260 -6.90 8.52 7.59
CA LEU A 260 -5.68 8.29 6.80
C LEU A 260 -5.29 9.47 5.91
N VAL A 261 -6.26 10.20 5.35
CA VAL A 261 -6.02 11.40 4.53
C VAL A 261 -6.00 12.66 5.41
N GLY A 262 -6.83 12.69 6.44
CA GLY A 262 -6.93 13.81 7.38
C GLY A 262 -8.33 14.42 7.39
N PHE A 263 -8.83 14.74 8.58
CA PHE A 263 -10.21 15.19 8.80
C PHE A 263 -10.54 16.48 8.04
N VAL A 264 -9.62 17.46 8.06
CA VAL A 264 -9.75 18.72 7.31
C VAL A 264 -9.23 18.57 5.87
N MET A 265 -8.19 17.75 5.67
CA MET A 265 -7.55 17.57 4.37
C MET A 265 -8.50 16.95 3.33
N LEU A 266 -9.25 15.92 3.72
CA LEU A 266 -10.13 15.21 2.80
C LEU A 266 -11.19 16.13 2.15
N PRO A 267 -11.99 16.93 2.89
CA PRO A 267 -12.90 17.91 2.30
C PRO A 267 -12.22 18.96 1.42
N VAL A 268 -11.03 19.44 1.79
CA VAL A 268 -10.25 20.40 0.99
C VAL A 268 -9.87 19.81 -0.35
N VAL A 269 -9.32 18.59 -0.35
CA VAL A 269 -8.92 17.88 -1.57
C VAL A 269 -10.12 17.54 -2.44
N LEU A 270 -11.21 17.04 -1.86
CA LEU A 270 -12.43 16.73 -2.60
C LEU A 270 -13.05 17.98 -3.24
N SER A 271 -13.06 19.11 -2.54
CA SER A 271 -13.55 20.38 -3.08
C SER A 271 -12.68 20.88 -4.24
N GLY A 272 -11.35 20.80 -4.09
CA GLY A 272 -10.42 21.08 -5.19
C GLY A 272 -10.61 20.16 -6.39
N LEU A 273 -10.88 18.86 -6.17
CA LEU A 273 -11.16 17.89 -7.22
C LEU A 273 -12.46 18.17 -7.96
N VAL A 274 -13.53 18.53 -7.26
CA VAL A 274 -14.81 18.91 -7.87
C VAL A 274 -14.64 20.16 -8.74
N LEU A 275 -13.90 21.17 -8.27
CA LEU A 275 -13.57 22.34 -9.08
C LEU A 275 -12.73 21.97 -10.31
N THR A 276 -11.76 21.06 -10.15
CA THR A 276 -10.95 20.55 -11.27
C THR A 276 -11.82 19.83 -12.30
N ALA A 277 -12.75 18.98 -11.86
CA ALA A 277 -13.68 18.26 -12.73
C ALA A 277 -14.61 19.23 -13.47
N TRP A 278 -15.15 20.23 -12.75
CA TRP A 278 -15.99 21.27 -13.33
C TRP A 278 -15.24 22.07 -14.40
N ARG A 279 -14.00 22.47 -14.12
CA ARG A 279 -13.14 23.13 -15.14
C ARG A 279 -12.90 22.22 -16.32
N GLY A 280 -12.40 21.01 -16.08
CA GLY A 280 -12.07 20.06 -17.15
C GLY A 280 -13.25 19.78 -18.08
N THR A 281 -14.46 19.63 -17.53
CA THR A 281 -15.68 19.42 -18.34
C THR A 281 -16.11 20.69 -19.09
N ARG A 282 -16.01 21.87 -18.48
CA ARG A 282 -16.38 23.15 -19.10
C ARG A 282 -15.41 23.60 -20.19
N SER A 283 -14.10 23.55 -19.92
CA SER A 283 -13.05 24.01 -20.81
C SER A 283 -12.48 22.91 -21.70
N ARG A 284 -12.90 21.65 -21.51
CA ARG A 284 -12.33 20.47 -22.17
C ARG A 284 -10.82 20.36 -21.97
N GLU A 285 -10.30 20.86 -20.86
CA GLU A 285 -8.87 20.85 -20.58
C GLU A 285 -8.43 19.42 -20.18
N PRO A 286 -7.54 18.76 -20.94
CA PRO A 286 -7.23 17.35 -20.73
C PRO A 286 -6.64 17.03 -19.37
N VAL A 287 -5.73 17.85 -18.83
CA VAL A 287 -5.06 17.57 -17.56
C VAL A 287 -6.06 17.62 -16.41
N ALA A 288 -6.96 18.60 -16.38
CA ALA A 288 -8.02 18.70 -15.39
C ALA A 288 -8.95 17.47 -15.45
N ILE A 289 -9.30 17.00 -16.65
CA ILE A 289 -10.07 15.75 -16.82
C ILE A 289 -9.27 14.55 -16.28
N LEU A 290 -7.98 14.44 -16.59
CA LEU A 290 -7.13 13.36 -16.10
C LEU A 290 -7.06 13.34 -14.57
N LEU A 291 -6.63 14.45 -13.96
CA LEU A 291 -6.40 14.52 -12.52
C LEU A 291 -7.69 14.32 -11.72
N SER A 292 -8.80 14.92 -12.17
CA SER A 292 -10.09 14.73 -11.50
C SER A 292 -10.62 13.31 -11.65
N THR A 293 -10.59 12.74 -12.86
CA THR A 293 -11.13 11.39 -13.13
C THR A 293 -10.30 10.30 -12.44
N ALA A 294 -8.97 10.49 -12.36
CA ALA A 294 -8.06 9.58 -11.68
C ALA A 294 -8.36 9.42 -10.19
N VAL A 295 -9.04 10.39 -9.57
CA VAL A 295 -9.44 10.31 -8.16
C VAL A 295 -10.92 10.00 -8.01
N LEU A 296 -11.79 10.72 -8.72
CA LEU A 296 -13.24 10.61 -8.53
C LEU A 296 -13.76 9.22 -8.91
N VAL A 297 -13.22 8.59 -9.97
CA VAL A 297 -13.67 7.25 -10.38
C VAL A 297 -13.34 6.19 -9.32
N PRO A 298 -12.08 6.04 -8.86
CA PRO A 298 -11.79 5.12 -7.76
C PRO A 298 -12.51 5.47 -6.46
N PHE A 299 -12.60 6.75 -6.10
CA PHE A 299 -13.29 7.19 -4.89
C PHE A 299 -14.76 6.79 -4.89
N VAL A 300 -15.48 7.05 -5.99
CA VAL A 300 -16.89 6.67 -6.15
C VAL A 300 -17.03 5.15 -6.16
N TYR A 301 -16.14 4.43 -6.85
CA TYR A 301 -16.16 2.96 -6.84
C TYR A 301 -16.04 2.39 -5.42
N PHE A 302 -15.03 2.82 -4.64
CA PHE A 302 -14.85 2.33 -3.28
C PHE A 302 -15.96 2.77 -2.34
N PHE A 303 -16.49 3.99 -2.51
CA PHE A 303 -17.66 4.44 -1.78
C PHE A 303 -18.88 3.56 -2.05
N LEU A 304 -19.18 3.26 -3.31
CA LEU A 304 -20.29 2.36 -3.67
C LEU A 304 -20.05 0.93 -3.17
N LYS A 305 -18.83 0.41 -3.29
CA LYS A 305 -18.48 -0.91 -2.74
C LYS A 305 -18.57 -0.96 -1.22
N SER A 306 -18.33 0.16 -0.53
CA SER A 306 -18.41 0.22 0.94
C SER A 306 -19.80 -0.11 1.49
N PHE A 307 -20.86 0.01 0.68
CA PHE A 307 -22.19 -0.45 1.07
C PHE A 307 -22.29 -1.97 1.25
N THR A 308 -21.46 -2.75 0.55
CA THR A 308 -21.59 -4.22 0.49
C THR A 308 -20.36 -4.97 1.00
N LEU A 309 -19.27 -4.24 1.26
CA LEU A 309 -17.97 -4.78 1.59
C LEU A 309 -17.20 -3.79 2.47
N ARG A 310 -16.57 -4.27 3.54
CA ARG A 310 -15.57 -3.46 4.27
C ARG A 310 -14.35 -3.25 3.36
N VAL A 311 -14.20 -2.03 2.84
CA VAL A 311 -13.05 -1.65 2.01
C VAL A 311 -11.79 -1.64 2.87
N GLY A 312 -10.73 -2.29 2.40
CA GLY A 312 -9.47 -2.35 3.13
C GLY A 312 -8.78 -0.99 3.24
N ASP A 313 -8.12 -0.76 4.37
CA ASP A 313 -7.60 0.53 4.83
C ASP A 313 -6.73 1.24 3.79
N THR A 314 -5.87 0.51 3.08
CA THR A 314 -4.92 1.07 2.11
C THR A 314 -5.41 1.05 0.66
N TRP A 315 -6.51 0.33 0.37
CA TRP A 315 -6.98 0.12 -1.01
C TRP A 315 -7.23 1.41 -1.79
N PRO A 316 -7.87 2.45 -1.21
CA PRO A 316 -8.11 3.69 -1.92
C PRO A 316 -6.91 4.64 -1.92
N MET A 317 -5.82 4.35 -1.20
CA MET A 317 -4.79 5.37 -0.95
C MET A 317 -4.10 5.83 -2.24
N PHE A 318 -3.88 4.95 -3.20
CA PHE A 318 -3.15 5.27 -4.44
C PHE A 318 -3.63 6.50 -5.23
N MET A 319 -4.88 6.93 -5.06
CA MET A 319 -5.44 8.07 -5.79
C MET A 319 -5.08 9.44 -5.19
N TRP A 320 -4.84 9.53 -3.88
CA TRP A 320 -4.75 10.85 -3.21
C TRP A 320 -3.56 11.72 -3.60
N PRO A 321 -2.38 11.21 -4.00
CA PRO A 321 -1.31 12.07 -4.51
C PRO A 321 -1.75 12.90 -5.72
N VAL A 322 -2.57 12.33 -6.60
CA VAL A 322 -3.16 13.04 -7.75
C VAL A 322 -4.16 14.10 -7.26
N GLY A 323 -4.92 13.79 -6.22
CA GLY A 323 -5.82 14.73 -5.54
C GLY A 323 -5.10 15.91 -4.91
N PHE A 324 -3.97 15.67 -4.25
CA PHE A 324 -3.14 16.73 -3.65
C PHE A 324 -2.61 17.69 -4.72
N ALA A 325 -2.14 17.17 -5.86
CA ALA A 325 -1.76 18.01 -7.00
C ALA A 325 -2.95 18.86 -7.50
N ALA A 326 -4.12 18.24 -7.72
CA ALA A 326 -5.30 18.96 -8.18
C ALA A 326 -5.67 20.09 -7.20
N ALA A 327 -5.71 19.80 -5.89
CA ALA A 327 -6.02 20.78 -4.86
C ALA A 327 -4.99 21.94 -4.81
N ALA A 328 -3.70 21.63 -4.92
CA ALA A 328 -2.65 22.65 -4.95
C ALA A 328 -2.73 23.56 -6.20
N VAL A 329 -2.99 22.97 -7.38
CA VAL A 329 -3.19 23.73 -8.63
C VAL A 329 -4.39 24.68 -8.50
N ASN A 330 -5.49 24.23 -7.89
CA ASN A 330 -6.69 25.03 -7.69
C ASN A 330 -6.41 26.34 -6.93
N LEU A 331 -5.60 26.29 -5.88
CA LEU A 331 -5.31 27.48 -5.06
C LEU A 331 -4.72 28.64 -5.88
N THR A 332 -3.97 28.32 -6.95
CA THR A 332 -3.40 29.33 -7.85
C THR A 332 -4.33 29.81 -8.95
N MET A 333 -5.33 29.00 -9.32
CA MET A 333 -6.27 29.33 -10.40
C MET A 333 -7.41 30.23 -9.92
N LEU A 334 -7.85 30.10 -8.66
CA LEU A 334 -8.99 30.85 -8.13
C LEU A 334 -8.90 32.38 -8.32
N PRO A 335 -7.76 33.05 -8.11
CA PRO A 335 -7.65 34.50 -8.34
C PRO A 335 -7.84 34.91 -9.81
N GLY A 336 -7.38 34.09 -10.76
CA GLY A 336 -7.52 34.37 -12.20
C GLY A 336 -8.92 34.10 -12.75
N GLU A 337 -9.76 33.39 -12.01
CA GLU A 337 -11.11 32.97 -12.42
C GLU A 337 -12.23 33.88 -11.89
N GLY A 338 -11.89 35.00 -11.25
CA GLY A 338 -12.87 35.98 -10.78
C GLY A 338 -13.64 35.56 -9.52
N TRP A 339 -13.15 34.56 -8.78
CA TRP A 339 -13.73 34.21 -7.48
C TRP A 339 -13.59 35.36 -6.48
N SER A 340 -14.60 35.52 -5.60
CA SER A 340 -14.56 36.59 -4.61
C SER A 340 -13.34 36.47 -3.69
N ALA A 341 -12.78 37.60 -3.25
CA ALA A 341 -11.64 37.64 -2.33
C ALA A 341 -11.91 36.85 -1.02
N ARG A 342 -13.18 36.79 -0.58
CA ARG A 342 -13.59 35.98 0.57
C ARG A 342 -13.38 34.49 0.32
N MET A 343 -13.76 33.99 -0.86
CA MET A 343 -13.60 32.58 -1.21
C MET A 343 -12.14 32.20 -1.37
N ILE A 344 -11.33 33.03 -2.01
CA ILE A 344 -9.88 32.81 -2.15
C ILE A 344 -9.23 32.71 -0.75
N ARG A 345 -9.50 33.69 0.13
CA ARG A 345 -9.00 33.66 1.51
C ARG A 345 -9.47 32.44 2.28
N SER A 346 -10.73 32.03 2.11
CA SER A 346 -11.28 30.82 2.74
C SER A 346 -10.55 29.56 2.25
N SER A 347 -10.34 29.41 0.94
CA SER A 347 -9.62 28.25 0.38
C SER A 347 -8.18 28.16 0.89
N ILE A 348 -7.48 29.30 0.98
CA ILE A 348 -6.12 29.35 1.55
C ILE A 348 -6.15 28.99 3.03
N PHE A 349 -7.06 29.59 3.81
CA PHE A 349 -7.21 29.31 5.24
C PHE A 349 -7.47 27.82 5.52
N TRP A 350 -8.36 27.19 4.76
CA TRP A 350 -8.65 25.76 4.92
C TRP A 350 -7.50 24.87 4.48
N ALA A 351 -6.76 25.24 3.42
CA ALA A 351 -5.56 24.52 3.02
C ALA A 351 -4.45 24.61 4.09
N GLU A 352 -4.20 25.79 4.64
CA GLU A 352 -3.25 25.98 5.75
C GLU A 352 -3.69 25.22 7.00
N THR A 353 -4.98 25.28 7.35
CA THR A 353 -5.54 24.51 8.46
C THR A 353 -5.37 23.01 8.25
N ALA A 354 -5.61 22.51 7.04
CA ALA A 354 -5.42 21.10 6.70
C ALA A 354 -3.95 20.67 6.85
N LEU A 355 -3.00 21.51 6.40
CA LEU A 355 -1.58 21.22 6.54
C LEU A 355 -1.13 21.21 8.00
N VAL A 356 -1.47 22.26 8.77
CA VAL A 356 -1.05 22.38 10.18
C VAL A 356 -1.69 21.29 11.04
N SER A 357 -3.01 21.12 10.95
CA SER A 357 -3.72 20.11 11.73
C SER A 357 -3.31 18.68 11.33
N GLY A 358 -3.09 18.44 10.04
CA GLY A 358 -2.63 17.15 9.54
C GLY A 358 -1.22 16.80 10.03
N ILE A 359 -0.24 17.69 9.87
CA ILE A 359 1.13 17.47 10.37
C ILE A 359 1.11 17.28 11.89
N ALA A 360 0.37 18.10 12.63
CA ALA A 360 0.23 17.93 14.08
C ALA A 360 -0.34 16.56 14.43
N PHE A 361 -1.38 16.11 13.71
CA PHE A 361 -1.96 14.78 13.90
C PHE A 361 -0.94 13.66 13.59
N VAL A 362 -0.18 13.76 12.50
CA VAL A 362 0.87 12.79 12.18
C VAL A 362 1.94 12.73 13.29
N VAL A 363 2.39 13.88 13.79
CA VAL A 363 3.37 13.95 14.89
C VAL A 363 2.79 13.35 16.18
N ILE A 364 1.52 13.63 16.52
CA ILE A 364 0.85 13.04 17.69
C ILE A 364 0.80 11.51 17.57
N VAL A 365 0.40 10.99 16.40
CA VAL A 365 0.35 9.54 16.17
C VAL A 365 1.75 8.92 16.23
N PHE A 366 2.76 9.59 15.66
CA PHE A 366 4.16 9.19 15.80
C PHE A 366 4.57 9.08 17.27
N LEU A 367 4.32 10.12 18.08
CA LEU A 367 4.68 10.14 19.50
C LEU A 367 3.94 9.05 20.30
N TYR A 368 2.67 8.80 20.00
CA TYR A 368 1.90 7.72 20.62
C TYR A 368 2.54 6.35 20.38
N TYR A 369 2.97 6.05 19.16
CA TYR A 369 3.56 4.75 18.85
C TYR A 369 5.05 4.64 19.19
N ALA A 370 5.83 5.70 19.03
CA ALA A 370 7.26 5.69 19.27
C ALA A 370 7.64 5.87 20.74
N ALA A 371 6.84 6.60 21.54
CA ALA A 371 7.24 7.02 22.89
C ALA A 371 6.27 6.61 24.01
N ALA A 372 4.96 6.50 23.74
CA ALA A 372 4.03 6.17 24.83
C ALA A 372 4.22 4.71 25.30
N PRO A 373 4.22 4.40 26.60
CA PRO A 373 4.32 3.03 27.09
C PRO A 373 2.96 2.35 27.28
N TRP A 374 1.85 3.08 27.14
CA TRP A 374 0.48 2.61 27.37
C TRP A 374 -0.30 2.41 26.06
N ASN A 375 -1.35 1.59 26.11
CA ASN A 375 -2.28 1.35 25.01
C ASN A 375 -3.63 2.03 25.29
N LEU A 376 -3.96 3.07 24.51
CA LEU A 376 -5.22 3.81 24.63
C LEU A 376 -6.38 3.16 23.86
N LEU A 377 -6.06 2.36 22.84
CA LEU A 377 -7.03 1.83 21.88
C LEU A 377 -7.44 0.37 22.19
N GLY A 378 -6.86 -0.23 23.24
CA GLY A 378 -7.14 -1.60 23.65
C GLY A 378 -6.84 -2.60 22.54
N LYS A 379 -7.77 -3.53 22.30
CA LYS A 379 -7.67 -4.54 21.21
C LYS A 379 -7.85 -3.94 19.82
N MET A 380 -8.43 -2.74 19.71
CA MET A 380 -8.63 -2.05 18.43
C MET A 380 -7.39 -1.27 18.00
N ASP A 381 -6.32 -1.25 18.80
CA ASP A 381 -5.06 -0.62 18.40
C ASP A 381 -4.55 -1.27 17.11
N PRO A 382 -4.47 -0.54 15.98
CA PRO A 382 -4.08 -1.14 14.73
C PRO A 382 -2.66 -1.68 14.85
N ILE A 383 -1.73 -0.96 15.50
CA ILE A 383 -0.35 -1.46 15.69
C ILE A 383 -0.32 -2.64 16.65
N GLY A 384 -0.99 -2.51 17.79
CA GLY A 384 -1.05 -3.54 18.82
C GLY A 384 -1.64 -4.86 18.35
N ALA A 385 -2.62 -4.82 17.45
CA ALA A 385 -3.27 -6.01 16.92
C ALA A 385 -2.32 -6.95 16.15
N GLU A 386 -1.16 -6.47 15.69
CA GLU A 386 -0.16 -7.31 14.99
C GLU A 386 1.22 -7.32 15.66
N ALA A 387 1.39 -6.69 16.82
CA ALA A 387 2.65 -6.62 17.55
C ALA A 387 2.80 -7.72 18.61
N GLY A 388 3.99 -7.86 19.19
CA GLY A 388 4.25 -8.72 20.36
C GLY A 388 4.53 -10.18 20.01
N TYR A 389 4.80 -10.50 18.74
CA TYR A 389 5.13 -11.85 18.31
C TYR A 389 6.46 -12.37 18.87
N GLU A 390 7.33 -11.50 19.40
CA GLU A 390 8.52 -11.92 20.13
C GLU A 390 8.17 -12.82 21.34
N GLN A 391 7.05 -12.55 22.02
CA GLN A 391 6.56 -13.39 23.13
C GLN A 391 6.22 -14.80 22.63
N VAL A 392 5.55 -14.88 21.47
CA VAL A 392 5.19 -16.16 20.84
C VAL A 392 6.43 -16.92 20.38
N ALA A 393 7.38 -16.23 19.74
CA ALA A 393 8.62 -16.83 19.28
C ALA A 393 9.50 -17.31 20.44
N ALA A 394 9.57 -16.57 21.55
CA ALA A 394 10.31 -16.98 22.74
C ALA A 394 9.72 -18.26 23.36
N ARG A 395 8.39 -18.34 23.51
CA ARG A 395 7.74 -19.58 23.98
C ARG A 395 7.92 -20.73 22.99
N ALA A 396 7.85 -20.45 21.69
CA ALA A 396 8.08 -21.45 20.65
C ALA A 396 9.52 -21.99 20.70
N GLN A 397 10.53 -21.14 20.88
CA GLN A 397 11.91 -21.56 21.06
C GLN A 397 12.05 -22.50 22.27
N ALA A 398 11.50 -22.11 23.42
CA ALA A 398 11.51 -22.99 24.60
C ALA A 398 10.81 -24.34 24.33
N ALA A 399 9.69 -24.35 23.61
CA ALA A 399 8.99 -25.58 23.24
C ALA A 399 9.79 -26.45 22.26
N LEU A 400 10.53 -25.85 21.32
CA LEU A 400 11.44 -26.59 20.44
C LEU A 400 12.51 -27.32 21.27
N ASP A 401 13.11 -26.61 22.23
CA ASP A 401 14.15 -27.15 23.11
C ASP A 401 13.60 -28.25 24.04
N GLU A 402 12.39 -28.06 24.60
CA GLU A 402 11.69 -29.04 25.46
C GLU A 402 11.34 -30.33 24.74
N THR A 403 10.90 -30.25 23.48
CA THR A 403 10.30 -31.37 22.75
C THR A 403 11.26 -32.09 21.80
N GLY A 404 12.41 -31.46 21.50
CA GLY A 404 13.31 -31.86 20.43
C GLY A 404 12.72 -31.61 19.03
N ALA A 405 11.71 -30.75 18.92
CA ALA A 405 11.13 -30.40 17.64
C ALA A 405 12.13 -29.59 16.79
N THR A 406 12.13 -29.85 15.50
CA THR A 406 13.15 -29.31 14.56
C THR A 406 12.56 -28.34 13.54
N TRP A 407 11.24 -28.22 13.48
CA TRP A 407 10.49 -27.36 12.57
C TRP A 407 9.17 -26.89 13.20
N ILE A 408 8.60 -25.81 12.67
CA ILE A 408 7.35 -25.22 13.14
C ILE A 408 6.25 -25.38 12.08
N ALA A 409 5.08 -25.83 12.51
CA ALA A 409 3.84 -25.81 11.74
C ALA A 409 2.95 -24.65 12.17
N THR A 410 2.30 -23.98 11.22
CA THR A 410 1.28 -22.95 11.48
C THR A 410 0.06 -23.19 10.60
N THR A 411 -1.07 -22.56 10.93
CA THR A 411 -2.34 -22.67 10.18
C THR A 411 -2.86 -21.34 9.63
N ASP A 412 -2.05 -20.29 9.75
CA ASP A 412 -2.33 -18.98 9.17
C ASP A 412 -1.03 -18.29 8.73
N TYR A 413 -1.14 -17.52 7.64
CA TYR A 413 0.01 -16.83 7.04
C TYR A 413 0.65 -15.77 7.92
N ARG A 414 -0.08 -15.19 8.89
CA ARG A 414 0.47 -14.14 9.76
C ARG A 414 1.44 -14.75 10.75
N THR A 415 1.02 -15.84 11.41
CA THR A 415 1.89 -16.61 12.30
C THR A 415 3.05 -17.21 11.53
N TYR A 416 2.81 -17.81 10.36
CA TYR A 416 3.87 -18.29 9.46
C TYR A 416 4.93 -17.21 9.19
N ALA A 417 4.48 -16.04 8.73
CA ALA A 417 5.36 -14.95 8.35
C ALA A 417 6.18 -14.43 9.54
N MET A 418 5.54 -14.23 10.70
CA MET A 418 6.21 -13.73 11.88
C MET A 418 7.20 -14.75 12.45
N MET A 419 6.86 -16.05 12.44
CA MET A 419 7.81 -17.10 12.84
C MET A 419 9.00 -17.16 11.87
N ARG A 420 8.77 -17.10 10.55
CA ARG A 420 9.88 -17.03 9.58
C ARG A 420 10.77 -15.81 9.81
N TRP A 421 10.17 -14.66 10.06
CA TRP A 421 10.88 -13.42 10.35
C TRP A 421 11.75 -13.60 11.61
N LEU A 422 11.17 -13.98 12.75
CA LEU A 422 11.86 -14.03 14.04
C LEU A 422 12.89 -15.18 14.13
N PHE A 423 12.62 -16.33 13.50
CA PHE A 423 13.57 -17.45 13.47
C PHE A 423 14.66 -17.29 12.41
N ARG A 424 14.50 -16.41 11.41
CA ARG A 424 15.54 -16.10 10.40
C ARG A 424 16.07 -17.34 9.65
N GLY A 425 15.20 -18.31 9.38
CA GLY A 425 15.59 -19.57 8.73
C GLY A 425 16.38 -20.55 9.60
N ARG A 426 16.65 -20.24 10.88
CA ARG A 426 17.29 -21.18 11.82
C ARG A 426 16.44 -22.43 12.06
N VAL A 427 15.12 -22.26 11.96
CA VAL A 427 14.11 -23.31 12.11
C VAL A 427 13.19 -23.24 10.87
N PRO A 428 12.99 -24.35 10.13
CA PRO A 428 11.99 -24.41 9.07
C PRO A 428 10.61 -24.11 9.62
N VAL A 429 9.85 -23.27 8.92
CA VAL A 429 8.47 -22.93 9.27
C VAL A 429 7.59 -23.24 8.06
N VAL A 430 6.47 -23.93 8.28
CA VAL A 430 5.53 -24.33 7.24
C VAL A 430 4.11 -23.99 7.66
N GLU A 431 3.42 -23.17 6.87
CA GLU A 431 1.97 -23.10 6.92
C GLU A 431 1.41 -24.34 6.24
N ILE A 432 0.65 -25.14 6.99
CA ILE A 432 0.26 -26.49 6.56
C ILE A 432 -1.01 -26.52 5.70
N ASN A 433 -1.83 -25.48 5.80
CA ASN A 433 -3.04 -25.25 5.03
C ASN A 433 -2.81 -24.10 4.04
N GLU A 434 -3.84 -23.79 3.23
CA GLU A 434 -3.80 -22.76 2.19
C GLU A 434 -2.53 -22.82 1.31
N ARG A 435 -2.01 -24.04 1.06
CA ARG A 435 -0.72 -24.26 0.38
C ARG A 435 -0.65 -23.62 -1.01
N GLY A 436 -1.79 -23.35 -1.64
CA GLY A 436 -1.88 -22.56 -2.87
C GLY A 436 -1.28 -21.15 -2.78
N ARG A 437 -1.08 -20.58 -1.58
CA ARG A 437 -0.34 -19.31 -1.38
C ARG A 437 1.15 -19.41 -1.66
N PHE A 438 1.72 -20.61 -1.57
CA PHE A 438 3.17 -20.85 -1.56
C PHE A 438 3.64 -21.59 -2.81
N GLN A 439 2.91 -21.46 -3.91
CA GLN A 439 3.30 -21.99 -5.22
C GLN A 439 4.64 -21.38 -5.66
N ASP A 440 5.55 -22.19 -6.17
CA ASP A 440 6.94 -21.85 -6.55
C ASP A 440 7.88 -21.39 -5.44
N PHE A 441 7.51 -21.57 -4.17
CA PHE A 441 8.43 -21.29 -3.06
C PHE A 441 9.52 -22.35 -3.00
N HIS A 442 10.73 -21.95 -2.62
CA HIS A 442 11.83 -22.90 -2.44
C HIS A 442 11.56 -23.86 -1.26
N ASP A 443 12.31 -24.97 -1.26
CA ASP A 443 12.30 -25.94 -0.17
C ASP A 443 12.67 -25.25 1.16
N PRO A 444 11.80 -25.28 2.20
CA PRO A 444 12.06 -24.64 3.48
C PRO A 444 13.07 -25.40 4.38
N GLY A 445 13.64 -26.51 3.91
CA GLY A 445 14.51 -27.41 4.67
C GLY A 445 13.80 -28.71 5.03
N MET A 446 13.26 -29.41 4.02
CA MET A 446 12.52 -30.66 4.21
C MET A 446 13.34 -31.80 4.82
N ASP A 447 14.67 -31.73 4.74
CA ASP A 447 15.61 -32.62 5.42
C ASP A 447 15.45 -32.57 6.95
N ARG A 448 15.13 -31.39 7.50
CA ARG A 448 14.85 -31.18 8.92
C ARG A 448 13.37 -31.31 9.29
N ILE A 449 12.51 -31.60 8.31
CA ILE A 449 11.05 -31.75 8.53
C ILE A 449 10.66 -33.22 8.45
N ARG A 450 11.09 -33.91 7.39
CA ARG A 450 10.67 -35.28 7.09
C ARG A 450 11.14 -36.24 8.19
N GLY A 451 10.20 -36.96 8.79
CA GLY A 451 10.49 -37.93 9.86
C GLY A 451 10.91 -37.32 11.19
N HIS A 452 10.90 -35.99 11.33
CA HIS A 452 11.27 -35.30 12.56
C HIS A 452 10.05 -34.76 13.30
N VAL A 453 10.20 -34.58 14.62
CA VAL A 453 9.20 -33.94 15.47
C VAL A 453 9.02 -32.48 15.04
N GLY A 454 7.76 -32.06 14.89
CA GLY A 454 7.38 -30.67 14.63
C GLY A 454 6.77 -30.01 15.85
N LEU A 455 6.69 -28.68 15.82
CA LEU A 455 5.99 -27.87 16.81
C LEU A 455 4.87 -27.10 16.11
N TYR A 456 3.62 -27.38 16.46
CA TYR A 456 2.51 -26.56 16.03
C TYR A 456 2.44 -25.28 16.86
N VAL A 457 2.35 -24.14 16.21
CA VAL A 457 2.07 -22.83 16.83
C VAL A 457 0.79 -22.29 16.21
N GLY A 458 -0.29 -22.33 17.00
CA GLY A 458 -1.65 -21.99 16.54
C GLY A 458 -2.28 -20.89 17.36
N ARG A 459 -2.92 -19.91 16.71
CA ARG A 459 -3.69 -18.86 17.38
C ARG A 459 -5.04 -19.40 17.82
N GLN A 460 -5.46 -19.14 19.06
CA GLN A 460 -6.80 -19.48 19.53
C GLN A 460 -7.85 -18.47 19.06
N PRO A 461 -9.08 -18.90 18.69
CA PRO A 461 -9.55 -20.30 18.61
C PRO A 461 -9.30 -20.96 17.23
N ASP A 462 -8.52 -20.32 16.34
CA ASP A 462 -8.26 -20.81 14.97
C ASP A 462 -7.52 -22.17 14.96
N ASP A 463 -6.98 -22.59 16.11
CA ASP A 463 -6.24 -23.84 16.34
C ASP A 463 -7.12 -25.11 16.37
N HIS A 464 -8.43 -24.95 16.53
CA HIS A 464 -9.42 -26.02 16.50
C HIS A 464 -10.00 -26.27 15.09
N SER A 465 -9.28 -25.87 14.04
CA SER A 465 -9.74 -26.06 12.66
C SER A 465 -10.10 -27.53 12.36
N PRO A 466 -11.24 -27.82 11.69
CA PRO A 466 -11.61 -29.17 11.26
C PRO A 466 -10.57 -29.86 10.36
N LEU A 467 -9.66 -29.09 9.76
CA LEU A 467 -8.54 -29.61 8.98
C LEU A 467 -7.72 -30.64 9.77
N TRP A 468 -7.63 -30.51 11.10
CA TRP A 468 -6.91 -31.45 11.94
C TRP A 468 -7.49 -32.86 11.92
N GLU A 469 -8.78 -33.03 11.61
CA GLU A 469 -9.40 -34.35 11.44
C GLU A 469 -8.89 -35.07 10.18
N THR A 470 -8.38 -34.31 9.21
CA THR A 470 -7.86 -34.84 7.93
C THR A 470 -6.35 -35.06 7.94
N ILE A 471 -5.65 -34.54 8.95
CA ILE A 471 -4.20 -34.63 9.06
C ILE A 471 -3.85 -35.79 10.00
N PRO A 472 -3.12 -36.82 9.55
CA PRO A 472 -2.82 -38.00 10.38
C PRO A 472 -1.72 -37.73 11.44
N ALA A 473 -1.51 -36.47 11.82
CA ALA A 473 -0.51 -36.08 12.81
C ALA A 473 -1.06 -36.31 14.22
N THR A 474 -0.20 -36.81 15.12
CA THR A 474 -0.52 -36.82 16.55
C THR A 474 -0.12 -35.47 17.16
N ARG A 475 -1.10 -34.77 17.75
CA ARG A 475 -0.91 -33.52 18.50
C ARG A 475 -0.88 -33.80 20.00
N THR A 476 0.17 -33.37 20.68
CA THR A 476 0.26 -33.41 22.15
C THR A 476 0.50 -32.00 22.68
N PRO A 477 -0.40 -31.44 23.53
CA PRO A 477 -0.21 -30.10 24.08
C PRO A 477 1.11 -29.95 24.85
N VAL A 478 1.83 -28.86 24.61
CA VAL A 478 3.11 -28.52 25.27
C VAL A 478 2.94 -27.27 26.14
N GLY A 479 2.11 -26.33 25.71
CA GLY A 479 1.76 -25.17 26.52
C GLY A 479 1.05 -24.09 25.72
N GLN A 480 0.92 -22.91 26.34
CA GLN A 480 0.28 -21.75 25.74
C GLN A 480 1.10 -20.49 26.00
N VAL A 481 0.84 -19.45 25.21
CA VAL A 481 1.41 -18.11 25.42
C VAL A 481 0.40 -17.04 25.06
N GLU A 482 0.30 -16.04 25.92
CA GLU A 482 -0.47 -14.84 25.67
C GLU A 482 0.36 -13.83 24.89
N ARG A 483 -0.14 -13.37 23.74
CA ARG A 483 0.47 -12.26 23.00
C ARG A 483 -0.12 -10.94 23.52
N ARG A 484 0.71 -10.13 24.18
CA ARG A 484 0.31 -8.85 24.76
C ARG A 484 0.96 -7.65 24.06
N TRP A 485 0.22 -6.56 23.97
CA TRP A 485 0.73 -5.25 23.53
C TRP A 485 0.50 -4.21 24.61
N ARG A 486 1.60 -3.68 25.18
CA ARG A 486 1.58 -2.67 26.26
C ARG A 486 0.59 -3.03 27.38
N GLY A 487 0.69 -4.27 27.86
CA GLY A 487 -0.14 -4.83 28.94
C GLY A 487 -1.50 -5.41 28.49
N VAL A 488 -2.01 -5.05 27.31
CA VAL A 488 -3.30 -5.54 26.80
C VAL A 488 -3.12 -6.92 26.15
N LEU A 489 -3.90 -7.90 26.60
CA LEU A 489 -3.99 -9.22 25.94
C LEU A 489 -4.65 -9.05 24.57
N ILE A 490 -3.93 -9.42 23.51
CA ILE A 490 -4.44 -9.37 22.14
C ILE A 490 -5.03 -10.73 21.77
N ASP A 491 -4.20 -11.76 21.74
CA ASP A 491 -4.56 -13.13 21.37
C ASP A 491 -3.78 -14.14 22.23
N THR A 492 -4.26 -15.38 22.31
CA THR A 492 -3.56 -16.51 22.93
C THR A 492 -3.13 -17.51 21.86
N TYR A 493 -1.96 -18.11 22.02
CA TYR A 493 -1.42 -19.14 21.15
C TYR A 493 -1.25 -20.45 21.90
N THR A 494 -1.61 -21.55 21.27
CA THR A 494 -1.28 -22.91 21.71
C THR A 494 -0.01 -23.40 21.05
N LEU A 495 0.71 -24.24 21.77
CA LEU A 495 1.90 -24.94 21.30
C LEU A 495 1.70 -26.43 21.50
N ASP A 496 1.72 -27.19 20.40
CA ASP A 496 1.55 -28.64 20.46
C ASP A 496 2.71 -29.35 19.76
N LYS A 497 3.19 -30.44 20.34
CA LYS A 497 4.14 -31.35 19.71
C LYS A 497 3.42 -32.11 18.60
N LEU A 498 4.00 -32.11 17.40
CA LEU A 498 3.53 -32.84 16.23
C LEU A 498 4.43 -34.03 15.93
N THR A 499 3.84 -35.21 15.78
CA THR A 499 4.56 -36.45 15.41
C THR A 499 3.76 -37.29 14.41
N GLY A 500 4.43 -38.24 13.75
CA GLY A 500 3.79 -39.23 12.87
C GLY A 500 3.35 -38.70 11.50
N TRP A 501 3.73 -37.48 11.13
CA TRP A 501 3.30 -36.86 9.88
C TRP A 501 4.36 -35.92 9.29
N THR A 502 4.34 -35.75 7.98
CA THR A 502 5.18 -34.80 7.25
C THR A 502 4.29 -33.98 6.33
N PRO A 503 4.35 -32.63 6.37
CA PRO A 503 3.54 -31.78 5.51
C PRO A 503 3.91 -31.95 4.04
N GLN A 504 2.90 -31.92 3.17
CA GLN A 504 3.09 -31.82 1.74
C GLN A 504 3.21 -30.34 1.35
N LEU A 505 4.30 -29.97 0.68
CA LEU A 505 4.51 -28.58 0.27
C LEU A 505 3.59 -28.16 -0.88
N SER A 506 3.27 -29.10 -1.77
CA SER A 506 2.42 -28.92 -2.96
C SER A 506 1.37 -30.03 -3.02
N PRO A 507 0.39 -30.05 -2.10
CA PRO A 507 -0.70 -31.02 -2.14
C PRO A 507 -1.56 -30.85 -3.41
N PRO A 508 -2.31 -31.87 -3.83
CA PRO A 508 -3.25 -31.77 -4.96
C PRO A 508 -4.21 -30.58 -4.82
N LYS A 509 -4.62 -29.96 -5.94
CA LYS A 509 -5.43 -28.72 -5.93
C LYS A 509 -6.81 -28.87 -5.28
N ASP A 510 -7.33 -30.08 -5.27
CA ASP A 510 -8.58 -30.50 -4.63
C ASP A 510 -8.40 -30.84 -3.13
N SER A 511 -7.17 -30.90 -2.64
CA SER A 511 -6.89 -31.12 -1.22
C SER A 511 -7.41 -29.95 -0.37
N PRO A 512 -8.01 -30.21 0.80
CA PRO A 512 -8.39 -29.16 1.75
C PRO A 512 -7.17 -28.39 2.29
N LEU A 513 -5.95 -28.94 2.17
CA LEU A 513 -4.71 -28.25 2.52
C LEU A 513 -4.20 -27.31 1.42
N PHE A 514 -4.63 -27.51 0.16
CA PHE A 514 -4.27 -26.60 -0.94
C PHE A 514 -5.17 -25.37 -0.96
N GLN A 515 -6.47 -25.58 -0.77
CA GLN A 515 -7.48 -24.54 -0.94
C GLN A 515 -7.32 -23.42 0.08
N TRP A 516 -7.51 -22.20 -0.39
CA TRP A 516 -7.63 -21.02 0.45
C TRP A 516 -9.09 -20.84 0.86
N ARG A 517 -9.33 -20.49 2.13
CA ARG A 517 -10.67 -20.53 2.74
C ARG A 517 -11.75 -19.75 1.99
N VAL A 518 -11.38 -18.69 1.28
CA VAL A 518 -12.33 -17.80 0.58
C VAL A 518 -12.70 -18.30 -0.84
N LEU A 519 -12.02 -19.30 -1.44
CA LEU A 519 -12.55 -20.06 -2.59
C LEU A 519 -13.33 -21.31 -2.19
N ALA A 520 -13.08 -21.85 -0.99
CA ALA A 520 -13.76 -23.06 -0.49
C ALA A 520 -15.22 -22.80 -0.04
N GLY A 521 -15.72 -21.56 -0.15
CA GLY A 521 -17.06 -21.19 0.30
C GLY A 521 -17.25 -21.22 1.83
N GLN A 522 -16.19 -21.48 2.59
CA GLN A 522 -16.22 -21.51 4.06
C GLN A 522 -16.08 -20.08 4.61
N PHE A 523 -17.16 -19.32 4.49
CA PHE A 523 -17.34 -18.07 5.21
C PHE A 523 -17.79 -18.40 6.65
N GLU A 524 -16.88 -18.78 7.53
CA GLU A 524 -17.16 -18.52 8.94
C GLU A 524 -17.12 -17.01 9.13
N VAL A 525 -18.30 -16.44 9.31
CA VAL A 525 -18.48 -15.07 9.80
C VAL A 525 -17.70 -15.01 11.11
N ARG A 526 -16.50 -14.44 11.09
CA ARG A 526 -15.90 -13.98 12.34
C ARG A 526 -16.91 -13.01 12.95
N PRO A 527 -17.47 -13.26 14.14
CA PRO A 527 -18.13 -12.20 14.86
C PRO A 527 -17.09 -11.09 15.02
N LEU A 528 -17.37 -9.94 14.42
CA LEU A 528 -16.55 -8.75 14.61
C LEU A 528 -16.61 -8.45 16.11
N ALA A 529 -15.52 -8.77 16.82
CA ALA A 529 -15.31 -8.36 18.21
C ALA A 529 -15.36 -6.84 18.33
#